data_AF-A0A835U459-F1
#
_entry.id   AF-A0A835U459-F1
#
_cell.length_a   1.000
_cell.length_b   1.000
_cell.length_c   1.000
_cell.angle_alpha   90.00
_cell.angle_beta   90.00
_cell.angle_gamma   90.00
#
_symmetry.space_group_name_H-M   'P 1'
#
loop_
_entity.id
_entity.type
_entity.pdbx_description
1 polymer ?
#
loop_
_entity_poly.entity_id
_entity_poly.type
_entity_poly.pdbx_seq_one_letter_code
_entity_poly.pdbx_strand_id
1 'polypeptide(L)'
;MAVGVRLIAVSSPILSRALTANPRFFHPIPMPASTSFPSCFIHLRSELIPSFRQSCKRFVLAPHASLSSPNVPSRISESLNLEIFPSLDLTGLTPLHLQVLAILALALAVSKKVVHALLNPFFWLYFSWTWLFWPWILASSLAIYGLYSAYRHSIGLATVIEQLAVVTSVIAWLTIVPTAHFNGFLEGWPFVLFFFYHYFFFLESSVRKRFYGDLLPRDHDAKWDVDLPRPFRAAFFLLVLIGHWLAAFEGPELHMISGGWANIGT
;
A
#
# COMPACT_ATOMS: atom_id res chain seq x y z
N MET A 1 -24.27 35.70 42.37
CA MET A 1 -22.92 35.70 41.78
C MET A 1 -22.88 34.62 40.71
N ALA A 2 -22.99 35.05 39.46
CA ALA A 2 -22.99 34.20 38.29
C ALA A 2 -21.60 34.25 37.63
N VAL A 3 -21.04 33.10 37.27
CA VAL A 3 -19.86 33.02 36.39
C VAL A 3 -20.23 32.09 35.25
N GLY A 4 -20.57 32.71 34.12
CA GLY A 4 -20.80 32.04 32.85
C GLY A 4 -19.46 31.74 32.16
N VAL A 5 -19.30 30.51 31.69
CA VAL A 5 -18.18 30.13 30.82
C VAL A 5 -18.70 30.14 29.38
N ARG A 6 -18.15 31.08 28.60
CA ARG A 6 -18.43 31.30 27.19
C ARG A 6 -17.96 30.13 26.33
N LEU A 7 -18.86 29.61 25.52
CA LEU A 7 -18.57 28.81 24.33
C LEU A 7 -17.79 29.65 23.31
N ILE A 8 -16.59 29.21 22.95
CA ILE A 8 -15.84 29.75 21.82
C ILE A 8 -16.28 28.95 20.58
N ALA A 9 -17.22 29.52 19.83
CA ALA A 9 -17.49 29.12 18.45
C ALA A 9 -16.35 29.61 17.57
N VAL A 10 -15.59 28.69 16.97
CA VAL A 10 -14.61 29.01 15.93
C VAL A 10 -15.36 28.98 14.60
N SER A 11 -15.70 30.17 14.12
CA SER A 11 -16.23 30.44 12.79
C SER A 11 -15.14 30.30 11.73
N SER A 12 -15.37 29.48 10.71
CA SER A 12 -14.55 29.45 9.48
C SER A 12 -14.77 30.74 8.66
N PRO A 13 -13.73 31.38 8.12
CA PRO A 13 -13.91 32.49 7.20
C PRO A 13 -14.04 31.95 5.77
N ILE A 14 -15.28 31.84 5.27
CA ILE A 14 -15.52 31.71 3.83
C ILE A 14 -15.45 33.12 3.24
N LEU A 15 -14.35 33.37 2.55
CA LEU A 15 -14.05 34.54 1.75
C LEU A 15 -15.00 34.62 0.55
N SER A 16 -16.16 35.26 0.69
CA SER A 16 -17.04 35.57 -0.44
C SER A 16 -16.71 36.97 -1.00
N ARG A 17 -15.86 37.02 -2.03
CA ARG A 17 -15.73 38.21 -2.88
C ARG A 17 -16.45 37.94 -4.21
N ALA A 18 -17.61 38.58 -4.32
CA ALA A 18 -18.32 39.09 -5.50
C ALA A 18 -18.10 38.38 -6.85
N LEU A 19 -19.22 37.95 -7.47
CA LEU A 19 -19.60 38.43 -8.79
C LEU A 19 -21.11 38.23 -9.01
N THR A 20 -21.80 39.36 -9.13
CA THR A 20 -23.17 39.52 -9.60
C THR A 20 -23.30 39.01 -11.03
N ALA A 21 -24.14 38.00 -11.27
CA ALA A 21 -24.54 37.58 -12.62
C ALA A 21 -26.02 37.16 -12.65
N ASN A 22 -26.84 38.15 -13.00
CA ASN A 22 -28.02 38.12 -13.88
C ASN A 22 -28.72 36.76 -14.16
N PRO A 23 -30.03 36.61 -13.88
CA PRO A 23 -30.79 35.43 -14.26
C PRO A 23 -31.49 35.68 -15.60
N ARG A 24 -31.02 35.05 -16.69
CA ARG A 24 -31.80 34.85 -17.94
C ARG A 24 -31.05 33.92 -18.89
N PHE A 25 -31.85 33.10 -19.60
CA PHE A 25 -31.52 32.12 -20.64
C PHE A 25 -31.30 30.67 -20.16
N PHE A 26 -32.42 29.98 -19.96
CA PHE A 26 -32.52 28.55 -20.25
C PHE A 26 -32.42 28.37 -21.77
N HIS A 27 -31.32 27.77 -22.24
CA HIS A 27 -31.29 27.11 -23.55
C HIS A 27 -31.41 25.59 -23.32
N PRO A 28 -32.34 24.89 -23.99
CA PRO A 28 -32.35 23.44 -23.98
C PRO A 28 -31.13 22.92 -24.77
N ILE A 29 -30.28 22.14 -24.11
CA ILE A 29 -29.19 21.42 -24.76
C ILE A 29 -29.82 20.24 -25.52
N PRO A 30 -29.61 20.10 -26.84
CA PRO A 30 -30.05 18.92 -27.56
C PRO A 30 -29.18 17.73 -27.14
N MET A 31 -29.82 16.66 -26.65
CA MET A 31 -29.15 15.39 -26.41
C MET A 31 -28.66 14.80 -27.74
N PRO A 32 -27.38 14.42 -27.88
CA PRO A 32 -26.95 13.61 -29.00
C PRO A 32 -27.52 12.20 -28.86
N ALA A 33 -28.11 11.72 -29.96
CA ALA A 33 -28.67 10.39 -30.12
C ALA A 33 -27.64 9.29 -29.80
N SER A 34 -28.15 8.16 -29.29
CA SER A 34 -27.40 6.97 -28.93
C SER A 34 -26.49 6.50 -30.07
N THR A 35 -25.19 6.67 -29.90
CA THR A 35 -24.21 5.93 -30.69
C THR A 35 -24.16 4.50 -30.16
N SER A 36 -24.64 3.56 -30.98
CA SER A 36 -24.48 2.12 -30.77
C SER A 36 -22.99 1.78 -30.64
N PHE A 37 -22.60 1.24 -29.48
CA PHE A 37 -21.27 0.67 -29.30
C PHE A 37 -21.16 -0.62 -30.13
N PRO A 38 -20.05 -0.84 -30.87
CA PRO A 38 -19.78 -2.13 -31.47
C PRO A 38 -19.43 -3.13 -30.36
N SER A 39 -20.21 -4.21 -30.29
CA SER A 39 -19.98 -5.35 -29.42
C SER A 39 -18.65 -6.02 -29.78
N CYS A 40 -17.60 -5.69 -29.05
CA CYS A 40 -16.33 -6.41 -29.16
C CYS A 40 -16.49 -7.75 -28.42
N PHE A 41 -16.86 -8.79 -29.17
CA PHE A 41 -16.78 -10.17 -28.71
C PHE A 41 -15.31 -10.56 -28.59
N ILE A 42 -14.79 -10.57 -27.37
CA ILE A 42 -13.50 -11.21 -27.07
C ILE A 42 -13.75 -12.72 -27.11
N HIS A 43 -13.40 -13.35 -28.22
CA HIS A 43 -13.32 -14.79 -28.35
C HIS A 43 -12.14 -15.28 -27.49
N LEU A 44 -12.41 -15.65 -26.23
CA LEU A 44 -11.43 -16.33 -25.39
C LEU A 44 -11.23 -17.75 -25.94
N ARG A 45 -10.17 -17.94 -26.72
CA ARG A 45 -9.71 -19.25 -27.16
C ARG A 45 -9.08 -19.95 -25.94
N SER A 46 -9.82 -20.88 -25.36
CA SER A 46 -9.34 -21.80 -24.34
C SER A 46 -8.38 -22.80 -25.00
N GLU A 47 -7.09 -22.52 -24.94
CA GLU A 47 -6.04 -23.52 -25.19
C GLU A 47 -5.75 -24.19 -23.84
N LEU A 48 -6.35 -25.37 -23.65
CA LEU A 48 -5.95 -26.33 -22.62
C LEU A 48 -4.46 -26.65 -22.81
N ILE A 49 -3.62 -26.30 -21.83
CA ILE A 49 -2.27 -26.87 -21.73
C ILE A 49 -2.38 -28.14 -20.87
N PRO A 50 -2.06 -29.32 -21.42
CA PRO A 50 -2.10 -30.57 -20.69
C PRO A 50 -0.86 -30.74 -19.81
N SER A 51 -1.09 -31.15 -18.58
CA SER A 51 -0.24 -31.98 -17.71
C SER A 51 1.21 -32.24 -18.15
N PHE A 52 2.19 -31.63 -17.48
CA PHE A 52 3.56 -32.15 -17.52
C PHE A 52 3.78 -33.15 -16.39
N ARG A 53 3.69 -34.42 -16.80
CA ARG A 53 3.89 -35.64 -16.05
C ARG A 53 5.40 -35.86 -15.84
N GLN A 54 5.79 -35.98 -14.58
CA GLN A 54 6.69 -37.02 -14.06
C GLN A 54 8.01 -37.29 -14.81
N SER A 55 9.12 -36.84 -14.22
CA SER A 55 10.44 -37.47 -14.42
C SER A 55 11.17 -37.56 -13.08
N CYS A 56 10.74 -38.51 -12.26
CA CYS A 56 11.57 -39.05 -11.18
C CYS A 56 12.61 -39.96 -11.83
N LYS A 57 13.86 -39.49 -11.96
CA LYS A 57 14.99 -40.37 -12.24
C LYS A 57 15.68 -40.72 -10.92
N ARG A 58 15.73 -42.03 -10.69
CA ARG A 58 16.36 -42.81 -9.62
C ARG A 58 17.66 -42.18 -9.09
N PHE A 59 17.72 -41.94 -7.79
CA PHE A 59 18.96 -41.91 -7.02
C PHE A 59 19.46 -43.35 -6.83
N VAL A 60 20.61 -43.66 -7.42
CA VAL A 60 21.39 -44.86 -7.09
C VAL A 60 22.41 -44.44 -6.05
N LEU A 61 22.33 -45.02 -4.86
CA LEU A 61 23.38 -44.98 -3.85
C LEU A 61 24.44 -46.03 -4.19
N ALA A 62 25.71 -45.61 -4.25
CA ALA A 62 26.84 -46.43 -3.83
C ALA A 62 28.03 -45.53 -3.41
N PRO A 63 28.90 -45.98 -2.49
CA PRO A 63 29.70 -45.11 -1.63
C PRO A 63 31.21 -45.18 -1.88
N HIS A 64 31.92 -44.28 -1.19
CA HIS A 64 33.34 -44.24 -0.84
C HIS A 64 34.37 -43.52 -1.76
N ALA A 65 35.14 -42.69 -1.05
CA ALA A 65 36.51 -42.23 -1.28
C ALA A 65 36.75 -41.15 -2.34
N SER A 66 37.01 -39.91 -1.90
CA SER A 66 38.37 -39.43 -1.55
C SER A 66 38.40 -37.89 -1.49
N LEU A 67 39.27 -37.38 -0.63
CA LEU A 67 39.57 -35.97 -0.42
C LEU A 67 40.02 -35.30 -1.73
N SER A 68 39.28 -34.30 -2.21
CA SER A 68 39.85 -33.20 -2.99
C SER A 68 38.89 -32.01 -3.01
N SER A 69 39.40 -30.88 -2.54
CA SER A 69 38.81 -29.54 -2.58
C SER A 69 38.12 -29.21 -3.92
N PRO A 70 36.88 -28.70 -3.93
CA PRO A 70 36.34 -28.03 -5.09
C PRO A 70 36.57 -26.52 -4.94
N ASN A 71 37.55 -26.01 -5.70
CA ASN A 71 37.61 -24.60 -6.05
C ASN A 71 36.28 -24.20 -6.72
N VAL A 72 35.53 -23.34 -6.05
CA VAL A 72 34.32 -22.70 -6.58
C VAL A 72 34.75 -21.81 -7.75
N PRO A 73 34.13 -21.91 -8.93
CA PRO A 73 34.43 -21.00 -10.03
C PRO A 73 33.76 -19.65 -9.75
N SER A 74 34.53 -18.71 -9.20
CA SER A 74 34.24 -17.28 -9.19
C SER A 74 34.29 -16.75 -10.64
N ARG A 75 33.24 -16.96 -11.42
CA ARG A 75 33.16 -16.55 -12.85
C ARG A 75 31.86 -15.82 -13.20
N ILE A 76 31.33 -15.00 -12.29
CA ILE A 76 30.19 -14.13 -12.60
C ILE A 76 30.47 -12.65 -12.23
N SER A 77 31.61 -12.35 -11.63
CA SER A 77 31.95 -10.99 -11.17
C SER A 77 32.62 -10.09 -12.20
N GLU A 78 33.01 -10.60 -13.37
CA GLU A 78 33.88 -9.87 -14.32
C GLU A 78 33.16 -9.19 -15.50
N SER A 79 31.87 -9.46 -15.74
CA SER A 79 31.20 -9.00 -16.98
C SER A 79 30.32 -7.77 -16.86
N LEU A 80 30.43 -6.98 -15.79
CA LEU A 80 29.78 -5.67 -15.67
C LEU A 80 30.81 -4.54 -15.51
N ASN A 81 31.90 -4.59 -16.28
CA ASN A 81 32.65 -3.39 -16.64
C ASN A 81 31.85 -2.67 -17.71
N LEU A 82 30.85 -1.91 -17.26
CA LEU A 82 30.11 -0.97 -18.08
C LEU A 82 31.09 0.16 -18.45
N GLU A 83 31.79 0.01 -19.57
CA GLU A 83 32.57 1.07 -20.22
C GLU A 83 31.61 2.20 -20.64
N ILE A 84 31.23 3.05 -19.70
CA ILE A 84 30.55 4.32 -19.96
C ILE A 84 31.27 5.41 -19.18
N PHE A 85 32.53 5.66 -19.53
CA PHE A 85 33.17 6.92 -19.20
C PHE A 85 33.90 7.38 -20.46
N PRO A 86 33.31 8.30 -21.26
CA PRO A 86 34.10 9.01 -22.26
C PRO A 86 35.19 9.75 -21.50
N SER A 87 36.42 9.69 -22.01
CA SER A 87 37.59 10.40 -21.49
C SER A 87 37.27 11.89 -21.30
N LEU A 88 36.98 12.30 -20.07
CA LEU A 88 36.81 13.70 -19.72
C LEU A 88 38.18 14.37 -19.80
N ASP A 89 38.37 15.27 -20.77
CA ASP A 89 39.52 16.17 -20.80
C ASP A 89 39.51 17.07 -19.55
N LEU A 90 40.53 16.91 -18.71
CA LEU A 90 40.65 17.54 -17.38
C LEU A 90 41.07 19.03 -17.42
N THR A 91 41.22 19.63 -18.59
CA THR A 91 41.96 20.90 -18.76
C THR A 91 41.13 22.17 -18.52
N GLY A 92 39.84 22.07 -18.16
CA GLY A 92 38.93 23.22 -18.05
C GLY A 92 37.89 23.16 -16.92
N LEU A 93 38.12 22.37 -15.86
CA LEU A 93 37.14 22.15 -14.79
C LEU A 93 37.04 23.35 -13.83
N THR A 94 35.90 24.04 -13.83
CA THR A 94 35.51 25.02 -12.80
C THR A 94 35.25 24.33 -11.45
N PRO A 95 35.50 25.00 -10.30
CA PRO A 95 35.39 24.39 -8.97
C PRO A 95 33.98 23.84 -8.64
N LEU A 96 32.94 24.31 -9.34
CA LEU A 96 31.57 23.79 -9.23
C LEU A 96 31.39 22.40 -9.85
N HIS A 97 32.10 22.07 -10.93
CA HIS A 97 31.99 20.76 -11.57
C HIS A 97 32.62 19.65 -10.73
N LEU A 98 33.66 19.96 -9.95
CA LEU A 98 34.27 19.01 -9.02
C LEU A 98 33.31 18.61 -7.90
N GLN A 99 32.50 19.54 -7.37
CA GLN A 99 31.51 19.25 -6.33
C GLN A 99 30.39 18.34 -6.86
N VAL A 100 29.86 18.63 -8.04
CA VAL A 100 28.81 17.80 -8.67
C VAL A 100 29.34 16.40 -8.98
N LEU A 101 30.57 16.29 -9.51
CA LEU A 101 31.17 15.00 -9.81
C LEU A 101 31.48 14.19 -8.54
N ALA A 102 31.88 14.85 -7.46
CA ALA A 102 32.08 14.21 -6.15
C ALA A 102 30.75 13.70 -5.56
N ILE A 103 29.67 14.47 -5.64
CA ILE A 103 28.32 14.05 -5.23
C ILE A 103 27.86 12.85 -6.08
N LEU A 104 28.10 12.88 -7.39
CA LEU A 104 27.76 11.79 -8.29
C LEU A 104 28.57 10.51 -7.99
N ALA A 105 29.87 10.64 -7.74
CA ALA A 105 30.73 9.53 -7.36
C ALA A 105 30.31 8.93 -6.02
N LEU A 106 29.95 9.76 -5.03
CA LEU A 106 29.41 9.31 -3.75
C LEU A 106 28.08 8.59 -3.93
N ALA A 107 27.17 9.12 -4.76
CA ALA A 107 25.90 8.48 -5.06
C ALA A 107 26.07 7.11 -5.73
N LEU A 108 27.02 6.98 -6.67
CA LEU A 108 27.36 5.71 -7.31
C LEU A 108 28.03 4.71 -6.36
N ALA A 109 28.89 5.18 -5.46
CA ALA A 109 29.49 4.32 -4.44
C ALA A 109 28.44 3.79 -3.45
N VAL A 110 27.52 4.65 -3.01
CA VAL A 110 26.40 4.28 -2.15
C VAL A 110 25.48 3.32 -2.88
N SER A 111 25.09 3.60 -4.13
CA SER A 111 24.19 2.74 -4.89
C SER A 111 24.80 1.36 -5.14
N LYS A 112 26.10 1.27 -5.47
CA LYS A 112 26.81 0.00 -5.61
C LYS A 112 26.79 -0.80 -4.30
N LYS A 113 26.99 -0.14 -3.16
CA LYS A 113 26.93 -0.79 -1.83
C LYS A 113 25.52 -1.26 -1.49
N VAL A 114 24.50 -0.47 -1.84
CA VAL A 114 23.08 -0.83 -1.68
C VAL A 114 22.73 -2.02 -2.56
N VAL A 115 23.11 -2.02 -3.84
CA VAL A 115 22.86 -3.15 -4.75
C VAL A 115 23.55 -4.41 -4.25
N HIS A 116 24.80 -4.32 -3.79
CA HIS A 116 25.51 -5.45 -3.21
C HIS A 116 24.83 -5.97 -1.93
N ALA A 117 24.31 -5.08 -1.08
CA ALA A 117 23.53 -5.47 0.10
C ALA A 117 22.21 -6.14 -0.30
N LEU A 118 21.49 -5.59 -1.28
CA LEU A 118 20.23 -6.13 -1.79
C LEU A 118 20.41 -7.44 -2.56
N LEU A 119 21.56 -7.71 -3.16
CA LEU A 119 21.84 -8.99 -3.82
C LEU A 119 22.38 -10.05 -2.84
N ASN A 120 22.67 -9.67 -1.59
CA ASN A 120 23.13 -10.60 -0.58
C ASN A 120 21.96 -11.48 -0.09
N PRO A 121 22.06 -12.83 -0.18
CA PRO A 121 20.99 -13.71 0.30
C PRO A 121 20.71 -13.55 1.79
N PHE A 122 21.73 -13.21 2.60
CA PHE A 122 21.55 -12.97 4.03
C PHE A 122 20.72 -11.71 4.31
N PHE A 123 20.82 -10.69 3.45
CA PHE A 123 19.96 -9.51 3.58
C PHE A 123 18.49 -9.92 3.48
N TRP A 124 18.10 -10.70 2.47
CA TRP A 124 16.71 -11.14 2.32
C TRP A 124 16.28 -12.11 3.41
N LEU A 125 17.19 -12.93 3.94
CA LEU A 125 16.90 -13.78 5.09
C LEU A 125 16.57 -12.94 6.33
N TYR A 126 17.43 -11.99 6.73
CA TYR A 126 17.16 -11.13 7.88
C TYR A 126 16.01 -10.16 7.64
N PHE A 127 15.87 -9.65 6.42
CA PHE A 127 14.75 -8.80 6.02
C PHE A 127 13.44 -9.58 6.10
N SER A 128 13.37 -10.80 5.55
CA SER A 128 12.19 -11.65 5.72
C SER A 128 11.90 -11.96 7.19
N TRP A 129 12.92 -12.15 8.03
CA TRP A 129 12.74 -12.30 9.47
C TRP A 129 12.15 -11.05 10.13
N THR A 130 12.49 -9.84 9.67
CA THR A 130 11.83 -8.62 10.16
C THR A 130 10.36 -8.50 9.74
N TRP A 131 9.94 -9.19 8.68
CA TRP A 131 8.53 -9.30 8.30
C TRP A 131 7.83 -10.49 8.98
N LEU A 132 8.57 -11.56 9.26
CA LEU A 132 8.08 -12.76 9.93
C LEU A 132 7.86 -12.50 11.42
N PHE A 133 8.77 -11.81 12.10
CA PHE A 133 8.55 -11.33 13.46
C PHE A 133 7.92 -9.96 13.38
N TRP A 134 6.60 -9.90 13.57
CA TRP A 134 5.82 -8.68 13.45
C TRP A 134 6.46 -7.52 14.21
N PRO A 135 7.03 -6.51 13.51
CA PRO A 135 7.76 -5.47 14.18
C PRO A 135 6.74 -4.47 14.73
N TRP A 136 6.48 -4.56 16.04
CA TRP A 136 5.69 -3.59 16.78
C TRP A 136 6.06 -2.13 16.49
N ILE A 137 7.34 -1.88 16.20
CA ILE A 137 7.86 -0.56 15.83
C ILE A 137 7.18 -0.06 14.55
N LEU A 138 7.02 -0.92 13.54
CA LEU A 138 6.39 -0.56 12.27
C LEU A 138 4.88 -0.32 12.44
N ALA A 139 4.21 -1.18 13.20
CA ALA A 139 2.79 -1.00 13.53
C ALA A 139 2.55 0.32 14.27
N SER A 140 3.38 0.61 15.27
CA SER A 140 3.29 1.83 16.08
C SER A 140 3.61 3.08 15.27
N SER A 141 4.65 3.04 14.44
CA SER A 141 4.99 4.18 13.58
C SER A 141 3.88 4.48 12.57
N LEU A 142 3.26 3.43 12.00
CA LEU A 142 2.12 3.58 11.11
C LEU A 142 0.87 4.13 11.83
N ALA A 143 0.62 3.72 13.08
CA ALA A 143 -0.47 4.28 13.90
C ALA A 143 -0.24 5.76 14.20
N ILE A 144 0.96 6.11 14.67
CA ILE A 144 1.31 7.50 15.03
C ILE A 144 1.24 8.38 13.78
N TYR A 145 1.80 7.93 12.67
CA TYR A 145 1.77 8.68 11.41
C TYR A 145 0.34 8.83 10.88
N GLY A 146 -0.46 7.77 10.92
CA GLY A 146 -1.88 7.81 10.54
C GLY A 146 -2.68 8.79 11.40
N LEU A 147 -2.46 8.80 12.72
CA LEU A 147 -3.15 9.72 13.62
C LEU A 147 -2.72 11.18 13.41
N TYR A 148 -1.42 11.40 13.18
CA TYR A 148 -0.88 12.71 12.80
C TYR A 148 -1.50 13.21 11.48
N SER A 149 -1.58 12.35 10.47
CA SER A 149 -2.21 12.67 9.19
C SER A 149 -3.71 12.92 9.34
N ALA A 150 -4.41 12.18 10.20
CA ALA A 150 -5.83 12.39 10.49
C ALA A 150 -6.08 13.73 11.18
N TYR A 151 -5.22 14.11 12.13
CA TYR A 151 -5.26 15.42 12.76
C TYR A 151 -5.08 16.53 11.72
N ARG A 152 -4.07 16.42 10.85
CA ARG A 152 -3.88 17.38 9.75
C ARG A 152 -5.04 17.42 8.77
N HIS A 153 -5.65 16.26 8.50
CA HIS A 153 -6.82 16.15 7.63
C HIS A 153 -8.04 16.86 8.22
N SER A 154 -8.26 16.76 9.53
CA SER A 154 -9.35 17.44 10.23
C SER A 154 -9.26 18.97 10.17
N ILE A 155 -8.05 19.53 10.00
CA ILE A 155 -7.80 20.97 9.87
C ILE A 155 -7.92 21.43 8.40
N GLY A 156 -8.07 20.50 7.45
CA GLY A 156 -8.16 20.80 6.02
C GLY A 156 -6.80 21.06 5.35
N LEU A 157 -5.69 20.73 6.02
CA LEU A 157 -4.33 20.95 5.51
C LEU A 157 -3.68 19.67 4.96
N ALA A 158 -4.40 18.56 4.90
CA ALA A 158 -3.80 17.28 4.51
C ALA A 158 -3.53 17.17 3.01
N THR A 159 -2.35 16.66 2.70
CA THR A 159 -1.95 16.22 1.37
C THR A 159 -2.59 14.87 1.01
N VAL A 160 -2.59 14.52 -0.28
CA VAL A 160 -3.09 13.22 -0.77
C VAL A 160 -2.32 12.06 -0.13
N ILE A 161 -1.01 12.22 0.09
CA ILE A 161 -0.17 11.20 0.73
C ILE A 161 -0.58 11.00 2.19
N GLU A 162 -0.87 12.09 2.92
CA GLU A 162 -1.35 12.02 4.29
C GLU A 162 -2.74 11.36 4.35
N GLN A 163 -3.64 11.65 3.41
CA GLN A 163 -4.94 10.97 3.33
C GLN A 163 -4.79 9.46 3.08
N LEU A 164 -3.91 9.08 2.14
CA LEU A 164 -3.55 7.69 1.91
C LEU A 164 -2.99 7.04 3.17
N ALA A 165 -2.12 7.74 3.90
CA ALA A 165 -1.55 7.25 5.14
C ALA A 165 -2.58 7.00 6.24
N VAL A 166 -3.62 7.84 6.34
CA VAL A 166 -4.76 7.60 7.26
C VAL A 166 -5.44 6.29 6.91
N VAL A 167 -5.80 6.11 5.64
CA VAL A 167 -6.50 4.90 5.16
C VAL A 167 -5.64 3.65 5.37
N THR A 168 -4.36 3.72 5.00
CA THR A 168 -3.41 2.62 5.17
C THR A 168 -3.23 2.25 6.63
N SER A 169 -3.10 3.25 7.51
CA SER A 169 -2.94 3.03 8.94
C SER A 169 -4.17 2.36 9.55
N VAL A 170 -5.37 2.85 9.25
CA VAL A 170 -6.62 2.28 9.76
C VAL A 170 -6.81 0.84 9.29
N ILE A 171 -6.65 0.57 8.00
CA ILE A 171 -6.83 -0.79 7.45
C ILE A 171 -5.77 -1.74 8.02
N ALA A 172 -4.52 -1.30 8.15
CA ALA A 172 -3.46 -2.11 8.76
C ALA A 172 -3.80 -2.48 10.22
N TRP A 173 -4.30 -1.52 11.01
CA TRP A 173 -4.69 -1.75 12.41
C TRP A 173 -5.98 -2.55 12.57
N LEU A 174 -6.82 -2.62 11.54
CA LEU A 174 -8.01 -3.46 11.52
C LEU A 174 -7.70 -4.91 11.13
N THR A 175 -6.80 -5.10 10.17
CA THR A 175 -6.61 -6.40 9.49
C THR A 175 -5.30 -7.08 9.84
N ILE A 176 -4.18 -6.39 9.66
CA ILE A 176 -2.84 -6.98 9.74
C ILE A 176 -2.34 -7.05 11.19
N VAL A 177 -2.45 -5.93 11.93
CA VAL A 177 -1.89 -5.81 13.29
C VAL A 177 -2.48 -6.84 14.25
N PRO A 178 -3.81 -7.03 14.34
CA PRO A 178 -4.38 -7.94 15.33
C PRO A 178 -3.98 -9.39 15.05
N THR A 179 -4.05 -9.83 13.79
CA THR A 179 -3.69 -11.21 13.41
C THR A 179 -2.21 -11.48 13.63
N ALA A 180 -1.34 -10.53 13.25
CA ALA A 180 0.10 -10.69 13.42
C ALA A 180 0.51 -10.66 14.89
N HIS A 181 -0.21 -9.92 15.73
CA HIS A 181 0.00 -9.88 17.17
C HIS A 181 -0.26 -11.25 17.82
N PHE A 182 -1.43 -11.84 17.58
CA PHE A 182 -1.82 -13.09 18.25
C PHE A 182 -1.14 -14.32 17.66
N ASN A 183 -0.84 -14.32 16.36
CA ASN A 183 -0.15 -15.44 15.71
C ASN A 183 1.36 -15.37 15.90
N GLY A 184 1.92 -14.21 16.29
CA GLY A 184 3.36 -13.97 16.43
C GLY A 184 4.11 -13.82 15.10
N PHE A 185 3.44 -14.06 13.98
CA PHE A 185 3.93 -13.85 12.63
C PHE A 185 2.82 -13.39 11.70
N LEU A 186 3.20 -12.83 10.55
CA LEU A 186 2.24 -12.37 9.57
C LEU A 186 1.83 -13.48 8.61
N GLU A 187 0.55 -13.88 8.65
CA GLU A 187 -0.03 -14.80 7.69
C GLU A 187 -0.30 -14.14 6.33
N GLY A 188 -0.44 -14.97 5.28
CA GLY A 188 -0.70 -14.47 3.93
C GLY A 188 -2.11 -13.91 3.73
N TRP A 189 -3.14 -14.46 4.40
CA TRP A 189 -4.53 -14.06 4.17
C TRP A 189 -4.90 -12.65 4.69
N PRO A 190 -4.43 -12.16 5.86
CA PRO A 190 -4.70 -10.79 6.29
C PRO A 190 -4.05 -9.77 5.36
N PHE A 191 -2.90 -10.11 4.77
CA PHE A 191 -2.25 -9.30 3.76
C PHE A 191 -3.13 -9.18 2.51
N VAL A 192 -3.73 -10.27 2.04
CA VAL A 192 -4.68 -10.25 0.92
C VAL A 192 -5.89 -9.37 1.25
N LEU A 193 -6.48 -9.51 2.44
CA LEU A 193 -7.59 -8.66 2.87
C LEU A 193 -7.21 -7.18 2.91
N PHE A 194 -6.03 -6.84 3.41
CA PHE A 194 -5.53 -5.47 3.42
C PHE A 194 -5.58 -4.82 2.03
N PHE A 195 -5.17 -5.54 0.97
CA PHE A 195 -5.27 -5.02 -0.41
C PHE A 195 -6.71 -4.95 -0.91
N PHE A 196 -7.56 -5.92 -0.59
CA PHE A 196 -8.98 -5.85 -0.94
C PHE A 196 -9.63 -4.61 -0.32
N TYR A 197 -9.42 -4.36 0.97
CA TYR A 197 -9.95 -3.18 1.64
C TYR A 197 -9.40 -1.87 1.04
N HIS A 198 -8.09 -1.81 0.75
CA HIS A 198 -7.51 -0.66 0.07
C HIS A 198 -8.16 -0.43 -1.30
N TYR A 199 -8.33 -1.50 -2.09
CA TYR A 199 -8.96 -1.43 -3.40
C TYR A 199 -10.38 -0.88 -3.31
N PHE A 200 -11.19 -1.36 -2.36
CA PHE A 200 -12.55 -0.85 -2.15
C PHE A 200 -12.56 0.63 -1.77
N PHE A 201 -11.59 1.09 -0.97
CA PHE A 201 -11.48 2.51 -0.62
C PHE A 201 -11.17 3.39 -1.84
N PHE A 202 -10.37 2.90 -2.79
CA PHE A 202 -10.08 3.59 -4.05
C PHE A 202 -11.09 3.30 -5.17
N LEU A 203 -12.09 2.46 -4.92
CA LEU A 203 -13.08 2.11 -5.93
C LEU A 203 -13.89 3.35 -6.31
N GLU A 204 -14.26 4.19 -5.34
CA GLU A 204 -15.03 5.41 -5.60
C GLU A 204 -14.28 6.38 -6.53
N SER A 205 -13.00 6.66 -6.25
CA SER A 205 -12.19 7.55 -7.07
C SER A 205 -11.94 6.97 -8.46
N SER A 206 -11.74 5.65 -8.56
CA SER A 206 -11.56 4.94 -9.83
C SER A 206 -12.82 4.98 -10.69
N VAL A 207 -13.98 4.70 -10.08
CA VAL A 207 -15.30 4.76 -10.72
C VAL A 207 -15.60 6.19 -11.18
N ARG A 208 -15.37 7.19 -10.33
CA ARG A 208 -15.56 8.61 -10.65
C ARG A 208 -14.72 9.02 -11.85
N LYS A 209 -13.43 8.69 -11.83
CA LYS A 209 -12.52 9.00 -12.95
C LYS A 209 -12.97 8.34 -14.25
N ARG A 210 -13.47 7.11 -14.19
CA ARG A 210 -13.95 6.38 -15.36
C ARG A 210 -15.26 6.94 -15.93
N PHE A 211 -16.24 7.24 -15.09
CA PHE A 211 -17.56 7.69 -15.55
C PHE A 211 -17.61 9.18 -15.91
N TYR A 212 -16.82 10.01 -15.23
CA TYR A 212 -16.92 11.47 -15.34
C TYR A 212 -15.67 12.13 -15.91
N GLY A 213 -14.56 11.40 -16.03
CA GLY A 213 -13.32 11.90 -16.61
C GLY A 213 -12.48 12.77 -15.67
N ASP A 214 -12.95 13.09 -14.47
CA ASP A 214 -12.26 13.89 -13.47
C ASP A 214 -12.32 13.27 -12.06
N LEU A 215 -11.58 13.88 -11.13
CA LEU A 215 -11.57 13.53 -9.70
C LEU A 215 -12.16 14.65 -8.85
N LEU A 216 -12.81 15.62 -9.49
CA LEU A 216 -13.31 16.79 -8.79
C LEU A 216 -14.49 16.37 -7.88
N PRO A 217 -14.52 16.83 -6.63
CA PRO A 217 -15.70 16.68 -5.81
C PRO A 217 -16.83 17.45 -6.47
N ARG A 218 -18.03 16.86 -6.48
CA ARG A 218 -19.23 17.53 -6.97
C ARG A 218 -19.87 18.33 -5.86
N ASP A 219 -20.70 19.29 -6.25
CA ASP A 219 -21.53 20.02 -5.30
C ASP A 219 -22.33 19.03 -4.46
N HIS A 220 -22.04 19.06 -3.16
CA HIS A 220 -22.61 18.15 -2.19
C HIS A 220 -24.00 18.62 -1.80
N ASP A 221 -24.97 17.70 -1.83
CA ASP A 221 -26.37 18.00 -1.55
C ASP A 221 -26.66 17.79 -0.06
N ALA A 222 -26.61 18.89 0.70
CA ALA A 222 -26.71 18.87 2.16
C ALA A 222 -28.04 18.29 2.69
N LYS A 223 -29.08 18.13 1.85
CA LYS A 223 -30.34 17.50 2.31
C LYS A 223 -30.18 16.03 2.65
N TRP A 224 -29.15 15.37 2.12
CA TRP A 224 -28.86 13.96 2.34
C TRP A 224 -27.80 13.74 3.42
N ASP A 225 -27.34 14.79 4.11
CA ASP A 225 -26.37 14.65 5.19
C ASP A 225 -26.98 13.98 6.41
N VAL A 226 -26.58 12.73 6.63
CA VAL A 226 -26.88 11.98 7.85
C VAL A 226 -25.71 12.14 8.80
N ASP A 227 -25.75 13.20 9.61
CA ASP A 227 -24.70 13.50 10.56
C ASP A 227 -24.97 12.83 11.93
N LEU A 228 -24.21 11.80 12.26
CA LEU A 228 -24.30 11.16 13.57
C LEU A 228 -23.59 12.01 14.64
N PRO A 229 -24.08 12.15 15.88
CA PRO A 229 -23.33 12.88 16.90
C PRO A 229 -21.92 12.30 17.11
N ARG A 230 -20.92 13.18 17.26
CA ARG A 230 -19.50 12.81 17.44
C ARG A 230 -19.25 11.67 18.44
N PRO A 231 -19.88 11.60 19.64
CA PRO A 231 -19.61 10.50 20.57
C PRO A 231 -20.02 9.14 20.01
N PHE A 232 -21.14 9.07 19.27
CA PHE A 232 -21.58 7.80 18.66
C PHE A 232 -20.67 7.36 17.51
N ARG A 233 -20.11 8.30 16.74
CA ARG A 233 -19.08 7.95 15.73
C ARG A 233 -17.85 7.34 16.41
N ALA A 234 -17.33 8.00 17.46
CA ALA A 234 -16.18 7.51 18.20
C ALA A 234 -16.45 6.13 18.84
N ALA A 235 -17.63 5.94 19.44
CA ALA A 235 -18.04 4.67 20.01
C ALA A 235 -18.13 3.57 18.95
N PHE A 236 -18.68 3.86 17.77
CA PHE A 236 -18.72 2.92 16.66
C PHE A 236 -17.31 2.50 16.22
N PHE A 237 -16.39 3.44 16.03
CA PHE A 237 -15.02 3.12 15.66
C PHE A 237 -14.31 2.27 16.72
N LEU A 238 -14.47 2.60 18.01
CA LEU A 238 -13.90 1.83 19.10
C LEU A 238 -14.47 0.41 19.14
N LEU A 239 -15.78 0.25 18.97
CA LEU A 239 -16.43 -1.07 18.94
C LEU A 239 -15.94 -1.92 17.76
N VAL A 240 -15.81 -1.34 16.57
CA VAL A 240 -15.27 -2.04 15.39
C VAL A 240 -13.82 -2.48 15.63
N LEU A 241 -13.00 -1.60 16.21
CA LEU A 241 -11.61 -1.92 16.54
C LEU A 241 -11.54 -3.07 17.57
N ILE A 242 -12.27 -2.95 18.68
CA ILE A 242 -12.33 -4.00 19.72
C ILE A 242 -12.83 -5.32 19.13
N GLY A 243 -13.87 -5.28 18.28
CA GLY A 243 -14.41 -6.46 17.62
C GLY A 243 -13.38 -7.18 16.74
N HIS A 244 -12.58 -6.44 15.97
CA HIS A 244 -11.50 -7.03 15.16
C HIS A 244 -10.41 -7.65 16.04
N TRP A 245 -10.06 -7.00 17.16
CA TRP A 245 -9.08 -7.54 18.10
C TRP A 245 -9.58 -8.80 18.81
N LEU A 246 -10.85 -8.85 19.21
CA LEU A 246 -11.47 -10.04 19.80
C LEU A 246 -11.54 -11.18 18.77
N ALA A 247 -11.95 -10.90 17.54
CA ALA A 247 -11.98 -11.91 16.48
C ALA A 247 -10.57 -12.46 16.17
N ALA A 248 -9.55 -11.61 16.17
CA ALA A 248 -8.17 -12.03 15.97
C ALA A 248 -7.62 -12.83 17.17
N PHE A 249 -8.05 -12.52 18.39
CA PHE A 249 -7.68 -13.29 19.59
C PHE A 249 -8.17 -14.74 19.54
N GLU A 250 -9.34 -14.99 18.96
CA GLU A 250 -9.87 -16.36 18.79
C GLU A 250 -9.20 -17.11 17.62
N GLY A 251 -8.54 -16.40 16.70
CA GLY A 251 -7.91 -16.98 15.50
C GLY A 251 -6.92 -18.13 15.75
N PRO A 252 -5.99 -18.03 16.71
CA PRO A 252 -5.07 -19.12 17.04
C PRO A 252 -5.77 -20.41 17.48
N GLU A 253 -6.79 -20.33 18.31
CA GLU A 253 -7.46 -21.53 18.82
C GLU A 253 -8.28 -22.23 17.72
N LEU A 254 -8.87 -21.47 16.80
CA LEU A 254 -9.63 -22.03 15.68
C LEU A 254 -8.77 -22.87 14.73
N HIS A 255 -7.47 -22.59 14.57
CA HIS A 255 -6.62 -23.40 13.69
C HIS A 255 -6.26 -24.77 14.28
N MET A 256 -6.41 -24.96 15.61
CA MET A 256 -6.12 -26.23 16.28
C MET A 256 -7.30 -27.19 16.25
N ILE A 257 -8.51 -26.68 16.05
CA ILE A 257 -9.71 -27.50 15.85
C ILE A 257 -9.66 -28.05 14.42
N SER A 258 -9.83 -29.36 14.26
CA SER A 258 -9.92 -29.98 12.93
C SER A 258 -11.12 -29.39 12.18
N GLY A 259 -10.87 -28.45 11.28
CA GLY A 259 -11.91 -27.81 10.48
C GLY A 259 -12.41 -28.68 9.33
N GLY A 260 -13.53 -28.27 8.74
CA GLY A 260 -14.06 -28.84 7.50
C GLY A 260 -15.01 -30.03 7.67
N TRP A 261 -15.02 -30.91 6.67
CA TRP A 261 -15.94 -32.06 6.58
C TRP A 261 -15.77 -33.11 7.68
N ALA A 262 -14.68 -33.03 8.46
CA ALA A 262 -14.44 -33.89 9.61
C ALA A 262 -15.54 -33.75 10.69
N ASN A 263 -16.24 -32.61 10.75
CA ASN A 263 -17.27 -32.33 11.75
C ASN A 263 -18.71 -32.58 11.25
N ILE A 264 -18.89 -33.10 10.03
CA ILE A 264 -20.24 -33.32 9.43
C ILE A 264 -20.79 -34.74 9.70
N GLY A 265 -20.05 -35.59 10.42
CA GLY A 265 -20.40 -37.01 10.61
C GLY A 265 -20.34 -37.56 12.03
N THR A 266 -20.23 -36.71 13.04
CA THR A 266 -20.38 -37.08 14.46
C THR A 266 -21.74 -36.67 14.97
#